data_AF-A0A530ZNZ6-F1
#
_entry.id   AF-A0A530ZNZ6-F1
#
_cell.length_a   1.000
_cell.length_b   1.000
_cell.length_c   1.000
_cell.angle_alpha   90.00
_cell.angle_beta   90.00
_cell.angle_gamma   90.00
#
_symmetry.space_group_name_H-M   'P 1'
#
loop_
_entity.id
_entity.type
_entity.pdbx_description
1 polymer ?
#
loop_
_entity_poly.entity_id
_entity_poly.type
_entity_poly.pdbx_seq_one_letter_code
_entity_poly.pdbx_strand_id
1 'polypeptide(L)'
;MRDKINFVPPELGPLNVAPRKAQPMHGDDHWYSKPWYEVPRDNPALPEVYTYTDAISYDPGDEVVFHSSTTAPNWTLEIYRDGHEPETVH
;
A
#
# COMPACT_ATOMS: atom_id res chain seq x y z
N MET A 1 -47.24 16.78 -16.30
CA MET A 1 -46.21 16.83 -15.25
C MET A 1 -45.14 15.82 -15.63
N ARG A 2 -43.87 16.22 -15.80
CA ARG A 2 -42.78 15.27 -16.05
C ARG A 2 -42.43 14.60 -14.72
N ASP A 3 -42.45 13.26 -14.69
CA ASP A 3 -41.94 12.49 -13.56
C ASP A 3 -40.50 12.92 -13.27
N LYS A 4 -40.27 13.45 -12.06
CA LYS A 4 -38.93 13.75 -11.59
C LYS A 4 -38.26 12.40 -11.32
N ILE A 5 -37.22 12.10 -12.08
CA ILE A 5 -36.34 10.97 -11.76
C ILE A 5 -35.80 11.22 -10.35
N ASN A 6 -36.09 10.31 -9.42
CA ASN A 6 -35.53 10.38 -8.07
C ASN A 6 -34.02 10.18 -8.18
N PHE A 7 -33.25 11.26 -7.97
CA PHE A 7 -31.80 11.18 -7.90
C PHE A 7 -31.42 10.32 -6.68
N VAL A 8 -30.67 9.25 -6.93
CA VAL A 8 -30.00 8.48 -5.88
C VAL A 8 -28.52 8.84 -5.92
N PRO A 9 -27.97 9.41 -4.83
CA PRO A 9 -26.56 9.70 -4.75
C PRO A 9 -25.71 8.43 -4.97
N PRO A 10 -24.55 8.53 -5.65
CA PRO A 10 -23.70 7.37 -5.95
C PRO A 10 -23.34 6.51 -4.73
N GLU A 11 -23.18 7.13 -3.56
CA GLU A 11 -22.86 6.49 -2.28
C GLU A 11 -23.99 5.61 -1.71
N LEU A 12 -25.24 5.81 -2.15
CA LEU A 12 -26.40 5.00 -1.80
C LEU A 12 -26.85 4.08 -2.94
N GLY A 13 -26.13 4.12 -4.07
CA GLY A 13 -26.39 3.30 -5.24
C GLY A 13 -25.70 1.92 -5.18
N PRO A 14 -25.87 1.10 -6.22
CA PRO A 14 -25.20 -0.20 -6.31
C PRO A 14 -23.67 -0.05 -6.28
N LEU A 15 -23.02 -0.85 -5.44
CA LEU A 15 -21.55 -0.86 -5.30
C LEU A 15 -20.90 -1.70 -6.40
N ASN A 16 -19.64 -1.41 -6.74
CA ASN A 16 -18.81 -2.15 -7.71
C ASN A 16 -19.43 -2.31 -9.13
N VAL A 17 -20.14 -1.29 -9.62
CA VAL A 17 -20.80 -1.29 -10.94
C VAL A 17 -19.85 -1.31 -12.16
N ALA A 18 -18.55 -1.08 -11.97
CA ALA A 18 -17.55 -1.16 -13.02
C ALA A 18 -16.34 -1.99 -12.57
N PRO A 19 -15.60 -2.60 -13.52
CA PRO A 19 -14.34 -3.27 -13.21
C PRO A 19 -13.38 -2.34 -12.46
N ARG A 20 -12.71 -2.88 -11.44
CA ARG A 20 -11.68 -2.14 -10.70
C ARG A 20 -10.54 -1.78 -11.65
N LYS A 21 -10.15 -0.51 -11.67
CA LYS A 21 -8.97 -0.06 -12.40
C LYS A 21 -7.76 -0.21 -11.48
N ALA A 22 -6.95 -1.23 -11.73
CA ALA A 22 -5.59 -1.29 -11.21
C ALA A 22 -4.69 -0.50 -12.15
N GLN A 23 -3.74 0.27 -11.62
CA GLN A 23 -2.76 1.02 -12.40
C GLN A 23 -1.36 0.74 -11.87
N PRO A 24 -0.36 0.51 -12.75
CA PRO A 24 1.03 0.45 -12.32
C PRO A 24 1.44 1.69 -11.54
N MET A 25 2.30 1.48 -10.55
CA MET A 25 3.03 2.57 -9.93
C MET A 25 4.21 2.98 -10.82
N HIS A 26 4.50 4.27 -10.87
CA HIS A 26 5.73 4.79 -11.46
C HIS A 26 6.80 5.00 -10.39
N GLY A 27 8.02 5.29 -10.85
CA GLY A 27 9.21 5.46 -10.00
C GLY A 27 9.03 6.49 -8.87
N ASP A 28 8.26 7.52 -9.18
CA ASP A 28 7.99 8.74 -8.42
C ASP A 28 6.63 8.74 -7.70
N ASP A 29 5.84 7.67 -7.84
CA ASP A 29 4.58 7.52 -7.11
C ASP A 29 4.84 7.15 -5.64
N HIS A 30 4.26 7.92 -4.71
CA HIS A 30 4.15 7.56 -3.29
C HIS A 30 2.93 6.63 -3.06
N TRP A 31 2.92 5.78 -2.03
CA TRP A 31 1.80 4.89 -1.65
C TRP A 31 0.43 5.63 -1.58
N TYR A 32 0.41 6.84 -1.03
CA TYR A 32 -0.78 7.70 -0.98
C TYR A 32 -1.28 8.23 -2.33
N SER A 33 -0.48 8.12 -3.40
CA SER A 33 -0.85 8.64 -4.73
C SER A 33 -1.92 7.78 -5.38
N LYS A 34 -1.97 6.48 -5.07
CA LYS A 34 -2.90 5.50 -5.65
C LYS A 34 -3.40 4.53 -4.56
N PRO A 35 -4.19 5.01 -3.57
CA PRO A 35 -4.44 4.31 -2.31
C PRO A 35 -5.31 3.05 -2.39
N TRP A 36 -5.71 2.63 -3.60
CA TRP A 36 -6.74 1.61 -3.75
C TRP A 36 -6.23 0.28 -4.28
N TYR A 37 -5.29 0.21 -5.24
CA TYR A 37 -4.76 -1.06 -5.74
C TYR A 37 -3.40 -0.86 -6.42
N GLU A 38 -2.32 -1.17 -5.70
CA GLU A 38 -0.98 -1.23 -6.28
C GLU A 38 -0.78 -2.49 -7.12
N VAL A 39 -0.07 -2.35 -8.24
CA VAL A 39 0.49 -3.48 -8.98
C VAL A 39 1.99 -3.20 -9.17
N PRO A 40 2.82 -4.24 -9.37
CA PRO A 40 4.24 -4.06 -9.61
C PRO A 40 4.50 -3.00 -10.68
N ARG A 41 5.60 -2.26 -10.52
CA ARG A 41 6.03 -1.23 -11.47
C ARG A 41 6.16 -1.84 -12.87
N ASP A 42 5.86 -1.05 -13.89
CA ASP A 42 5.97 -1.47 -15.29
C ASP A 42 7.42 -1.57 -15.79
N ASN A 43 8.36 -1.00 -15.04
CA ASN A 43 9.79 -1.03 -15.34
C ASN A 43 10.55 -2.04 -14.46
N PRO A 44 10.98 -3.19 -15.02
CA PRO A 44 11.70 -4.22 -14.26
C PRO A 44 13.13 -3.82 -13.86
N ALA A 45 13.68 -2.72 -14.41
CA ALA A 45 14.97 -2.20 -13.99
C ALA A 45 14.92 -1.47 -12.65
N LEU A 46 13.71 -1.16 -12.14
CA LEU A 46 13.52 -0.59 -10.82
C LEU A 46 13.21 -1.72 -9.83
N PRO A 47 14.13 -2.07 -8.91
CA PRO A 47 13.86 -3.09 -7.92
C PRO A 47 12.73 -2.63 -7.00
N GLU A 48 11.86 -3.58 -6.65
CA GLU A 48 10.77 -3.38 -5.70
C GLU A 48 10.99 -4.27 -4.49
N VAL A 49 10.58 -3.80 -3.32
CA VAL A 49 10.57 -4.57 -2.08
C VAL A 49 9.23 -4.35 -1.39
N TYR A 50 8.56 -5.44 -1.05
CA TYR A 50 7.34 -5.45 -0.27
C TYR A 50 7.63 -6.22 1.01
N THR A 51 7.56 -5.54 2.14
CA THR A 51 7.88 -6.11 3.46
C THR A 51 6.75 -5.82 4.42
N TYR A 52 6.29 -6.85 5.12
CA TYR A 52 5.31 -6.74 6.18
C TYR A 52 5.67 -7.68 7.33
N THR A 53 4.99 -7.49 8.44
CA THR A 53 5.16 -8.29 9.65
C THR A 53 3.96 -9.20 9.86
N ASP A 54 4.14 -10.29 10.61
CA ASP A 54 3.08 -11.28 10.88
C ASP A 54 1.99 -10.79 11.85
N ALA A 55 2.26 -9.69 12.56
CA ALA A 55 1.32 -9.01 13.45
C ALA A 55 1.36 -7.48 13.26
N ILE A 56 0.30 -6.81 13.77
CA ILE A 56 0.16 -5.35 13.73
C ILE A 56 0.97 -4.67 14.86
N SER A 57 1.18 -5.36 15.97
CA SER A 57 1.86 -4.83 17.16
C SER A 57 2.49 -5.96 17.96
N TYR A 58 3.55 -5.63 18.70
CA TYR A 58 4.38 -6.56 19.46
C TYR A 58 4.63 -6.01 20.86
N ASP A 59 4.66 -6.88 21.86
CA ASP A 59 5.09 -6.56 23.22
C ASP A 59 6.63 -6.67 23.35
N PRO A 60 7.25 -6.03 24.36
CA PRO A 60 8.68 -6.17 24.60
C PRO A 60 9.09 -7.63 24.82
N GLY A 61 10.03 -8.11 24.01
CA GLY A 61 10.52 -9.49 24.05
C GLY A 61 9.89 -10.42 23.01
N ASP A 62 8.84 -9.97 22.31
CA ASP A 62 8.29 -10.71 21.17
C ASP A 62 9.29 -10.77 20.00
N GLU A 63 9.23 -11.85 19.25
CA GLU A 63 9.95 -11.98 17.98
C GLU A 63 9.15 -11.28 16.87
N VAL A 64 9.80 -10.38 16.15
CA VAL A 64 9.23 -9.72 14.96
C VAL A 64 9.65 -10.48 13.72
N VAL A 65 8.70 -11.11 13.02
CA VAL A 65 8.96 -11.85 11.79
C VAL A 65 8.69 -10.97 10.58
N PHE A 66 9.70 -10.77 9.75
CA PHE A 66 9.58 -10.02 8.49
C PHE A 66 9.35 -10.96 7.30
N HIS A 67 8.26 -10.72 6.58
CA HIS A 67 7.96 -11.36 5.30
C HIS A 67 8.27 -10.38 4.17
N SER A 68 9.35 -10.62 3.45
CA SER A 68 9.80 -9.78 2.34
C SER A 68 9.70 -10.51 1.01
N SER A 69 9.20 -9.83 -0.01
CA SER A 69 9.27 -10.23 -1.41
C SER A 69 9.93 -9.11 -2.21
N THR A 70 10.95 -9.44 -2.99
CA THR A 70 11.69 -8.45 -3.76
C THR A 70 12.14 -9.00 -5.12
N THR A 71 12.25 -8.09 -6.09
CA THR A 71 12.89 -8.35 -7.39
C THR A 71 14.39 -8.10 -7.36
N ALA A 72 14.93 -7.53 -6.27
CA ALA A 72 16.35 -7.27 -6.10
C ALA A 72 17.12 -8.58 -5.76
N PRO A 73 18.35 -8.74 -6.26
CA PRO A 73 19.19 -9.90 -5.91
C PRO A 73 19.65 -9.87 -4.45
N ASN A 74 19.74 -8.67 -3.85
CA ASN A 74 20.11 -8.45 -2.46
C ASN A 74 19.27 -7.30 -1.91
N TRP A 75 18.96 -7.34 -0.63
CA TRP A 75 18.25 -6.28 0.08
C TRP A 75 18.77 -6.16 1.52
N THR A 76 18.56 -4.99 2.11
CA THR A 76 18.91 -4.68 3.50
C THR A 76 17.68 -4.13 4.22
N LEU A 77 17.68 -4.23 5.54
CA LEU A 77 16.65 -3.69 6.42
C LEU A 77 17.33 -2.85 7.49
N GLU A 78 16.81 -1.66 7.72
CA GLU A 78 17.17 -0.81 8.86
C GLU A 78 15.90 -0.53 9.65
N ILE A 79 15.98 -0.60 10.97
CA ILE A 79 14.88 -0.31 11.87
C ILE A 79 15.21 1.00 12.58
N TYR A 80 14.32 1.98 12.47
CA TYR A 80 14.43 3.23 13.20
C TYR A 80 13.20 3.46 14.07
N ARG A 81 13.44 4.06 15.23
CA ARG A 81 12.37 4.56 16.10
C ARG A 81 11.94 5.92 15.58
N ASP A 82 10.70 5.99 15.11
CA ASP A 82 10.06 7.26 14.75
C ASP A 82 9.64 8.01 16.03
N GLY A 83 9.88 9.32 16.08
CA GLY A 83 9.74 10.15 17.27
C GLY A 83 10.19 11.59 17.04
N HIS A 84 10.27 12.40 18.10
CA HIS A 84 10.74 13.80 17.98
C HIS A 84 12.17 13.87 17.40
N GLU A 85 13.01 12.91 17.80
CA GLU A 85 14.35 12.70 17.26
C GLU A 85 14.42 11.26 16.73
N PRO A 86 14.27 11.06 15.41
CA PRO A 86 14.38 9.73 14.81
C PRO A 86 15.77 9.11 15.03
N GLU A 87 15.81 7.83 15.36
CA GLU A 87 17.05 7.11 15.68
C GLU A 87 17.04 5.72 15.05
N THR A 88 18.07 5.39 14.25
CA THR A 88 18.30 4.02 13.76
C THR A 88 18.78 3.14 14.89
N VAL A 89 18.07 2.04 15.14
CA VAL A 89 18.33 1.12 16.26
C VAL A 89 18.84 -0.25 15.84
N HIS A 90 18.59 -0.67 14.58
CA HIS A 90 19.09 -1.92 13.99
C HIS A 90 19.41 -1.79 12.51
#